data_AF-M3VDI0-F1
#
_entry.id   AF-M3VDI0-F1
#
_cell.length_a   1.000
_cell.length_b   1.000
_cell.length_c   1.000
_cell.angle_alpha   90.00
_cell.angle_beta   90.00
_cell.angle_gamma   90.00
#
_symmetry.space_group_name_H-M   'P 1'
#
loop_
_entity.id
_entity.type
_entity.pdbx_description
1 polymer ?
#
loop_
_entity_poly.entity_id
_entity_poly.type
_entity_poly.pdbx_seq_one_letter_code
_entity_poly.pdbx_strand_id
1 'polypeptide(L)'
;MVTDDAAGTDAPEPTDPLDTASETEAAEPSPASGARSRVATWTSDYVSRLSYTGAVLATLFLWLSTTPSLLPRGPLFQGVVAAGAAAIGYGLGAFFAWFARYLVSRQEAWPRPSRIWWIGLGVVASVGTVVALYWFHRWQDELRDLMGVDHLTWTSYPQIAIIAVIVFAILVGVGQAWGALVRFIARKLTAHIPPRISGAVAALVVILVSIFVVNGVVTNYGMKALNETFAAVNDESTPDSSPPSSPLKSGSPESLVSWESLGRQGRAFVSTGPTKEEIGEFNHKPALEPIRVYAGLESAPTIAEAATLAADELVRAGGLTRKVIAVASTTGTGWINRANPDSIEYMYNGDTAIVGMQYSTLPSWLSFIVDQERARQAGRALFEAVDRRVRDIPEATRPKIVVFGESLGSFAAEAPFGSIPTMSARTDGALLTGPTFSNTLWRDTTNGRDSGSPEYLPIFDNGDQVRFIMDPADLDRPAGQPWTKGRIVYLQHPSDPISWWSPDLLFDEPDWLREQRGPDVLDSTTWFPILTFLQVAADMAVSVDVPDGHGHNYLAAIPKAWAQILEPPGWTNEDTIRLLPRLTRD
;
A
#
# COMPACT_ATOMS: atom_id res chain seq x y z
N MET A 1 54.28 22.99 -92.48
CA MET A 1 55.53 22.25 -92.21
C MET A 1 55.31 21.59 -90.84
N VAL A 2 55.03 20.29 -90.70
CA VAL A 2 55.48 19.11 -91.50
C VAL A 2 57.01 19.09 -91.53
N THR A 3 57.73 18.14 -90.92
CA THR A 3 57.41 16.92 -90.12
C THR A 3 58.68 16.48 -89.35
N ASP A 4 58.55 15.59 -88.37
CA ASP A 4 59.28 14.31 -88.08
C ASP A 4 60.72 14.08 -88.66
N ASP A 5 61.59 13.20 -88.14
CA ASP A 5 61.36 11.99 -87.30
C ASP A 5 62.66 11.41 -86.65
N ALA A 6 62.48 10.41 -85.75
CA ALA A 6 63.42 9.33 -85.33
C ALA A 6 64.74 9.67 -84.59
N ALA A 7 65.37 8.83 -83.73
CA ALA A 7 65.02 7.67 -82.87
C ALA A 7 66.29 7.32 -82.03
N GLY A 8 66.35 6.52 -80.95
CA GLY A 8 65.37 5.79 -80.13
C GLY A 8 66.06 4.72 -79.24
N THR A 9 65.45 4.31 -78.09
CA THR A 9 65.89 3.24 -77.11
C THR A 9 67.24 3.46 -76.38
N ASP A 10 67.45 3.10 -75.10
CA ASP A 10 66.83 2.05 -74.24
C ASP A 10 66.87 2.41 -72.72
N ALA A 11 66.19 1.64 -71.85
CA ALA A 11 66.09 1.82 -70.37
C ALA A 11 66.94 0.78 -69.58
N PRO A 12 67.09 0.76 -68.21
CA PRO A 12 66.03 0.87 -67.17
C PRO A 12 66.36 1.62 -65.82
N GLU A 13 65.34 1.63 -64.94
CA GLU A 13 65.13 2.19 -63.57
C GLU A 13 65.84 1.46 -62.37
N PRO A 14 65.65 1.83 -61.05
CA PRO A 14 65.51 3.15 -60.36
C PRO A 14 66.10 3.23 -58.89
N THR A 15 65.81 4.34 -58.16
CA THR A 15 65.86 4.57 -56.67
C THR A 15 67.25 4.61 -55.97
N ASP A 16 67.52 5.38 -54.89
CA ASP A 16 66.73 6.15 -53.90
C ASP A 16 67.52 7.43 -53.45
N PRO A 17 66.98 8.43 -52.69
CA PRO A 17 67.43 8.58 -51.28
C PRO A 17 66.52 9.32 -50.25
N LEU A 18 66.75 8.94 -48.98
CA LEU A 18 66.59 9.65 -47.68
C LEU A 18 67.27 11.06 -47.63
N ASP A 19 66.97 12.03 -46.74
CA ASP A 19 65.97 12.26 -45.66
C ASP A 19 66.03 13.77 -45.24
N THR A 20 65.00 14.32 -44.57
CA THR A 20 65.04 15.25 -43.41
C THR A 20 63.68 15.91 -43.14
N ALA A 21 63.27 15.93 -41.86
CA ALA A 21 61.93 16.34 -41.42
C ALA A 21 61.84 17.78 -40.86
N SER A 22 60.63 18.35 -40.88
CA SER A 22 60.23 19.44 -40.00
C SER A 22 59.00 19.02 -39.17
N GLU A 23 59.11 19.15 -37.85
CA GLU A 23 58.02 18.82 -36.94
C GLU A 23 56.89 19.85 -37.06
N THR A 24 55.67 19.39 -37.34
CA THR A 24 54.44 20.16 -37.08
C THR A 24 53.64 19.38 -36.04
N GLU A 25 53.60 19.92 -34.84
CA GLU A 25 52.97 19.31 -33.66
C GLU A 25 51.45 19.17 -33.87
N ALA A 26 50.99 17.96 -34.21
CA ALA A 26 49.58 17.67 -34.36
C ALA A 26 48.94 17.53 -32.98
N ALA A 27 48.18 18.54 -32.55
CA ALA A 27 47.50 18.54 -31.26
C ALA A 27 46.58 17.30 -31.09
N GLU A 28 46.90 16.44 -30.13
CA GLU A 28 46.07 15.26 -29.83
C GLU A 28 44.65 15.69 -29.42
N PRO A 29 43.59 15.00 -29.90
CA PRO A 29 42.23 15.31 -29.52
C PRO A 29 42.02 14.94 -28.05
N SER A 30 41.96 15.97 -27.19
CA SER A 30 41.74 15.84 -25.74
C SER A 30 40.65 14.81 -25.41
N PRO A 31 40.85 13.90 -24.44
CA PRO A 31 39.94 12.78 -24.16
C PRO A 31 38.50 13.21 -23.80
N ALA A 32 38.31 14.46 -23.34
CA ALA A 32 36.99 15.04 -23.12
C ALA A 32 36.14 15.18 -24.41
N SER A 33 36.78 15.34 -25.57
CA SER A 33 36.10 15.45 -26.87
C SER A 33 35.55 14.11 -27.37
N GLY A 34 36.34 13.03 -27.23
CA GLY A 34 35.93 11.66 -27.57
C GLY A 34 34.86 11.10 -26.64
N ALA A 35 34.86 11.48 -25.36
CA ALA A 35 33.78 11.14 -24.43
C ALA A 35 32.47 11.85 -24.83
N ARG A 36 32.52 13.16 -25.12
CA ARG A 36 31.36 13.93 -25.58
C ARG A 36 30.80 13.42 -26.92
N SER A 37 31.66 13.05 -27.88
CA SER A 37 31.19 12.51 -29.16
C SER A 37 30.53 11.14 -29.03
N ARG A 38 31.08 10.23 -28.20
CA ARG A 38 30.47 8.91 -27.91
C ARG A 38 29.15 9.02 -27.16
N VAL A 39 29.02 9.95 -26.20
CA VAL A 39 27.74 10.22 -25.53
C VAL A 39 26.73 10.84 -26.50
N ALA A 40 27.15 11.74 -27.39
CA ALA A 40 26.29 12.35 -28.40
C ALA A 40 25.79 11.34 -29.45
N THR A 41 26.64 10.41 -29.91
CA THR A 41 26.20 9.35 -30.84
C THR A 41 25.31 8.32 -30.16
N TRP A 42 25.64 7.90 -28.94
CA TRP A 42 24.80 6.96 -28.16
C TRP A 42 23.42 7.55 -27.84
N THR A 43 23.34 8.81 -27.43
CA THR A 43 22.05 9.50 -27.19
C THR A 43 21.26 9.70 -28.49
N SER A 44 21.90 10.08 -29.59
CA SER A 44 21.28 10.15 -30.92
C SER A 44 20.68 8.80 -31.36
N ASP A 45 21.46 7.72 -31.24
CA ASP A 45 21.01 6.36 -31.59
C ASP A 45 19.89 5.86 -30.68
N TYR A 46 19.93 6.18 -29.39
CA TYR A 46 18.87 5.85 -28.43
C TYR A 46 17.58 6.62 -28.71
N VAL A 47 17.65 7.94 -28.90
CA VAL A 47 16.50 8.78 -29.28
C VAL A 47 15.90 8.31 -30.61
N SER A 48 16.72 7.85 -31.55
CA SER A 48 16.23 7.30 -32.83
C SER A 48 15.35 6.04 -32.68
N ARG A 49 15.41 5.35 -31.53
CA ARG A 49 14.64 4.14 -31.22
C ARG A 49 13.36 4.42 -30.43
N LEU A 50 13.11 5.66 -30.02
CA LEU A 50 11.92 6.02 -29.26
C LEU A 50 10.67 5.99 -30.15
N SER A 51 9.58 5.46 -29.59
CA SER A 51 8.26 5.51 -30.22
C SER A 51 7.68 6.90 -30.10
N TYR A 52 7.27 7.52 -31.21
CA TYR A 52 6.61 8.83 -31.19
C TYR A 52 5.24 8.77 -30.48
N THR A 53 4.42 7.76 -30.80
CA THR A 53 3.14 7.54 -30.09
C THR A 53 3.36 7.19 -28.62
N GLY A 54 4.47 6.50 -28.30
CA GLY A 54 4.93 6.29 -26.93
C GLY A 54 5.23 7.61 -26.23
N ALA A 55 6.01 8.50 -26.85
CA ALA A 55 6.34 9.81 -26.30
C ALA A 55 5.08 10.69 -26.10
N VAL A 56 4.14 10.71 -27.06
CA VAL A 56 2.86 11.43 -26.94
C VAL A 56 2.06 10.95 -25.72
N LEU A 57 1.85 9.63 -25.57
CA LEU A 57 1.10 9.10 -24.44
C LEU A 57 1.87 9.18 -23.11
N ALA A 58 3.20 9.13 -23.14
CA ALA A 58 4.04 9.37 -21.96
C ALA A 58 3.86 10.80 -21.44
N THR A 59 3.87 11.80 -22.32
CA THR A 59 3.60 13.21 -21.96
C THR A 59 2.17 13.39 -21.43
N LEU A 60 1.17 12.76 -22.05
CA LEU A 60 -0.21 12.81 -21.56
C LEU A 60 -0.34 12.19 -20.15
N PHE A 61 0.19 10.99 -19.95
CA PHE A 61 0.15 10.31 -18.65
C PHE A 61 0.99 11.04 -17.58
N LEU A 62 2.09 11.70 -17.98
CA LEU A 62 2.85 12.58 -17.09
C LEU A 62 1.98 13.73 -16.56
N TRP A 63 1.19 14.39 -17.41
CA TRP A 63 0.27 15.44 -16.96
C TRP A 63 -0.90 14.90 -16.13
N LEU A 64 -1.47 13.76 -16.52
CA LEU A 64 -2.52 13.12 -15.72
C LEU A 64 -1.99 12.65 -14.35
N SER A 65 -0.70 12.31 -14.22
CA SER A 65 -0.09 11.98 -12.92
C SER A 65 -0.08 13.13 -11.91
N THR A 66 -0.24 14.37 -12.39
CA THR A 66 -0.26 15.58 -11.55
C THR A 66 -1.68 16.04 -11.18
N THR A 67 -2.72 15.27 -11.51
CA THR A 67 -4.06 15.47 -10.94
C THR A 67 -4.06 15.14 -9.44
N PRO A 68 -5.02 15.69 -8.68
CA PRO A 68 -5.20 15.31 -7.27
C PRO A 68 -5.56 13.83 -7.14
N SER A 69 -5.30 13.32 -5.94
CA SER A 69 -5.66 12.00 -5.45
C SER A 69 -5.99 12.14 -3.96
N LEU A 70 -6.00 11.04 -3.21
CA LEU A 70 -6.47 11.05 -1.83
C LEU A 70 -5.51 11.81 -0.90
N LEU A 71 -4.19 11.60 -1.00
CA LEU A 71 -3.22 12.11 -0.02
C LEU A 71 -2.15 13.06 -0.60
N PRO A 72 -1.67 14.05 0.20
CA PRO A 72 -0.60 14.95 -0.21
C PRO A 72 0.76 14.21 -0.25
N ARG A 73 1.37 14.12 -1.44
CA ARG A 73 2.64 13.41 -1.62
C ARG A 73 3.85 14.32 -1.43
N GLY A 74 4.89 13.78 -0.79
CA GLY A 74 6.23 14.36 -0.84
C GLY A 74 6.87 14.26 -2.24
N PRO A 75 7.94 15.04 -2.52
CA PRO A 75 8.55 15.13 -3.85
C PRO A 75 9.09 13.80 -4.39
N LEU A 76 9.51 12.89 -3.51
CA LEU A 76 10.00 11.57 -3.90
C LEU A 76 8.88 10.70 -4.49
N PHE A 77 7.78 10.52 -3.77
CA PHE A 77 6.65 9.70 -4.23
C PHE A 77 5.98 10.30 -5.46
N GLN A 78 5.82 11.63 -5.52
CA GLN A 78 5.28 12.26 -6.72
C GLN A 78 6.18 12.05 -7.96
N GLY A 79 7.51 12.11 -7.81
CA GLY A 79 8.44 11.79 -8.90
C GLY A 79 8.32 10.34 -9.39
N VAL A 80 8.13 9.39 -8.47
CA VAL A 80 7.92 7.96 -8.79
C VAL A 80 6.57 7.74 -9.51
N VAL A 81 5.47 8.34 -9.03
CA VAL A 81 4.15 8.26 -9.68
C VAL A 81 4.19 8.87 -11.08
N ALA A 82 4.82 10.04 -11.24
CA ALA A 82 5.01 10.69 -12.53
C ALA A 82 5.79 9.84 -13.53
N ALA A 83 6.87 9.19 -13.08
CA ALA A 83 7.63 8.25 -13.88
C ALA A 83 6.84 6.99 -14.27
N GLY A 84 6.13 6.39 -13.29
CA GLY A 84 5.31 5.20 -13.50
C GLY A 84 4.20 5.44 -14.51
N ALA A 85 3.45 6.53 -14.34
CA ALA A 85 2.42 6.98 -15.26
C ALA A 85 2.99 7.20 -16.67
N ALA A 86 4.06 8.00 -16.80
CA ALA A 86 4.70 8.25 -18.08
C ALA A 86 5.21 6.96 -18.75
N ALA A 87 5.76 6.01 -17.98
CA ALA A 87 6.23 4.72 -18.50
C ALA A 87 5.09 3.81 -18.97
N ILE A 88 3.95 3.79 -18.26
CA ILE A 88 2.72 3.12 -18.69
C ILE A 88 2.21 3.74 -20.00
N GLY A 89 2.10 5.07 -20.05
CA GLY A 89 1.72 5.80 -21.27
C GLY A 89 2.65 5.50 -22.44
N TYR A 90 3.98 5.47 -22.21
CA TYR A 90 4.96 5.07 -23.22
C TYR A 90 4.74 3.64 -23.72
N GLY A 91 4.52 2.70 -22.80
CA GLY A 91 4.24 1.29 -23.08
C GLY A 91 2.98 1.11 -23.93
N LEU A 92 1.88 1.74 -23.53
CA LEU A 92 0.61 1.76 -24.27
C LEU A 92 0.79 2.38 -25.66
N GLY A 93 1.48 3.52 -25.78
CA GLY A 93 1.69 4.18 -27.06
C GLY A 93 2.56 3.37 -28.02
N ALA A 94 3.57 2.66 -27.50
CA ALA A 94 4.36 1.70 -28.27
C ALA A 94 3.54 0.46 -28.66
N PHE A 95 2.70 -0.06 -27.75
CA PHE A 95 1.80 -1.18 -28.01
C PHE A 95 0.78 -0.85 -29.10
N PHE A 96 0.09 0.29 -29.04
CA PHE A 96 -0.91 0.68 -30.04
C PHE A 96 -0.28 0.90 -31.43
N ALA A 97 0.92 1.49 -31.52
CA ALA A 97 1.63 1.59 -32.80
C ALA A 97 2.03 0.22 -33.37
N TRP A 98 2.44 -0.71 -32.51
CA TRP A 98 2.71 -2.10 -32.90
C TRP A 98 1.43 -2.83 -33.34
N PHE A 99 0.33 -2.65 -32.61
CA PHE A 99 -0.96 -3.30 -32.86
C PHE A 99 -1.62 -2.79 -34.15
N ALA A 100 -1.62 -1.47 -34.39
CA ALA A 100 -2.08 -0.88 -35.65
C ALA A 100 -1.28 -1.41 -36.85
N ARG A 101 0.04 -1.57 -36.71
CA ARG A 101 0.87 -2.20 -37.75
C ARG A 101 0.49 -3.65 -38.00
N TYR A 102 0.22 -4.40 -36.92
CA TYR A 102 -0.19 -5.81 -36.98
C TYR A 102 -1.53 -5.98 -37.71
N LEU A 103 -2.55 -5.17 -37.37
CA LEU A 103 -3.86 -5.19 -38.03
C LEU A 103 -3.76 -4.89 -39.54
N VAL A 104 -3.00 -3.86 -39.92
CA VAL A 104 -2.79 -3.49 -41.33
C VAL A 104 -1.80 -4.44 -42.05
N SER A 105 -1.33 -5.50 -41.37
CA SER A 105 -0.44 -6.53 -41.95
C SER A 105 0.89 -6.01 -42.51
N ARG A 106 1.30 -4.79 -42.16
CA ARG A 106 2.51 -4.14 -42.69
C ARG A 106 3.75 -4.78 -42.10
N GLN A 107 4.66 -5.25 -42.98
CA GLN A 107 5.92 -5.90 -42.56
C GLN A 107 6.97 -4.89 -42.08
N GLU A 108 7.02 -3.72 -42.71
CA GLU A 108 7.93 -2.62 -42.34
C GLU A 108 7.49 -1.92 -41.04
N ALA A 109 8.44 -1.27 -40.36
CA ALA A 109 8.12 -0.30 -39.32
C ALA A 109 7.37 0.93 -39.90
N TRP A 110 6.63 1.64 -39.06
CA TRP A 110 6.09 2.94 -39.43
C TRP A 110 7.24 3.90 -39.80
N PRO A 111 7.08 4.76 -40.83
CA PRO A 111 8.06 5.77 -41.14
C PRO A 111 8.26 6.69 -39.92
N ARG A 112 9.51 7.04 -39.62
CA ARG A 112 9.80 7.97 -38.52
C ARG A 112 9.13 9.33 -38.82
N PRO A 113 8.39 9.92 -37.86
CA PRO A 113 7.86 11.26 -38.01
C PRO A 113 8.98 12.26 -38.31
N SER A 114 8.70 13.23 -39.19
CA SER A 114 9.66 14.26 -39.53
C SER A 114 10.05 15.10 -38.31
N ARG A 115 11.19 15.80 -38.39
CA ARG A 115 11.69 16.68 -37.32
C ARG A 115 10.65 17.70 -36.83
N ILE A 116 9.75 18.14 -37.71
CA ILE A 116 8.66 19.09 -37.40
C ILE A 116 7.69 18.49 -36.37
N TRP A 117 7.33 17.21 -36.47
CA TRP A 117 6.45 16.55 -35.49
C TRP A 117 7.10 16.43 -34.11
N TRP A 118 8.41 16.14 -34.05
CA TRP A 118 9.15 16.12 -32.80
C TRP A 118 9.34 17.51 -32.17
N ILE A 119 9.54 18.56 -32.99
CA ILE A 119 9.55 19.95 -32.51
C ILE A 119 8.16 20.34 -32.00
N GLY A 120 7.10 20.02 -32.74
CA GLY A 120 5.71 20.26 -32.33
C GLY A 120 5.37 19.58 -31.01
N LEU A 121 5.71 18.29 -30.86
CA LEU A 121 5.58 17.57 -29.60
C LEU A 121 6.41 18.22 -28.48
N GLY A 122 7.65 18.66 -28.75
CA GLY A 122 8.47 19.36 -27.76
C GLY A 122 7.83 20.67 -27.27
N VAL A 123 7.28 21.47 -28.18
CA VAL A 123 6.59 22.74 -27.84
C VAL A 123 5.32 22.46 -27.03
N VAL A 124 4.48 21.52 -27.49
CA VAL A 124 3.25 21.12 -26.78
C VAL A 124 3.57 20.51 -25.41
N ALA A 125 4.60 19.66 -25.32
CA ALA A 125 5.09 19.10 -24.07
C ALA A 125 5.56 20.20 -23.11
N SER A 126 6.30 21.19 -23.59
CA SER A 126 6.82 22.29 -22.75
C SER A 126 5.68 23.17 -22.23
N VAL A 127 4.80 23.64 -23.11
CA VAL A 127 3.67 24.51 -22.73
C VAL A 127 2.69 23.78 -21.82
N GLY A 128 2.29 22.55 -22.17
CA GLY A 128 1.37 21.75 -21.36
C GLY A 128 1.97 21.35 -20.00
N THR A 129 3.29 21.16 -19.90
CA THR A 129 3.95 20.90 -18.61
C THR A 129 3.94 22.12 -17.71
N VAL A 130 4.10 23.34 -18.24
CA VAL A 130 3.95 24.57 -17.44
C VAL A 130 2.51 24.71 -16.92
N VAL A 131 1.51 24.43 -17.75
CA VAL A 131 0.09 24.43 -17.34
C VAL A 131 -0.20 23.34 -16.30
N ALA A 132 0.33 22.12 -16.51
CA ALA A 132 0.17 21.02 -15.56
C ALA A 132 0.83 21.33 -14.21
N LEU A 133 2.03 21.94 -14.19
CA LEU A 133 2.71 22.34 -12.95
C LEU A 133 1.97 23.46 -12.21
N TYR A 134 1.32 24.39 -12.91
CA TYR A 134 0.47 25.41 -12.30
C TYR A 134 -0.74 24.77 -11.59
N TRP A 135 -1.45 23.86 -12.25
CA TRP A 135 -2.59 23.16 -11.66
C TRP A 135 -2.17 22.19 -10.55
N PHE A 136 -1.05 21.49 -10.73
CA PHE A 136 -0.43 20.65 -9.71
C PHE A 136 -0.17 21.44 -8.43
N HIS A 137 0.49 22.60 -8.52
CA HIS A 137 0.72 23.48 -7.36
C HIS A 137 -0.61 23.87 -6.70
N ARG A 138 -1.59 24.36 -7.48
CA ARG A 138 -2.92 24.75 -6.98
C ARG A 138 -3.62 23.63 -6.22
N TRP A 139 -3.66 22.42 -6.77
CA TRP A 139 -4.28 21.25 -6.13
C TRP A 139 -3.46 20.69 -4.96
N GLN A 140 -2.13 20.79 -5.02
CA GLN A 140 -1.26 20.37 -3.91
C GLN A 140 -1.32 21.32 -2.73
N ASP A 141 -1.58 22.61 -2.94
CA ASP A 141 -1.84 23.56 -1.87
C ASP A 141 -3.24 23.32 -1.29
N GLU A 142 -4.28 23.22 -2.14
CA GLU A 142 -5.66 22.94 -1.71
C GLU A 142 -5.78 21.66 -0.87
N LEU A 143 -5.14 20.56 -1.28
CA LEU A 143 -5.16 19.29 -0.54
C LEU A 143 -4.42 19.39 0.81
N ARG A 144 -3.40 20.24 0.89
CA ARG A 144 -2.60 20.43 2.10
C ARG A 144 -3.24 21.39 3.10
N ASP A 145 -3.88 22.45 2.60
CA ASP A 145 -4.74 23.32 3.40
C ASP A 145 -5.91 22.52 3.98
N LEU A 146 -6.51 21.62 3.18
CA LEU A 146 -7.60 20.74 3.61
C LEU A 146 -7.18 19.81 4.76
N MET A 147 -5.97 19.25 4.69
CA MET A 147 -5.44 18.32 5.71
C MET A 147 -4.57 19.00 6.78
N GLY A 148 -4.41 20.32 6.76
CA GLY A 148 -3.60 21.06 7.73
C GLY A 148 -2.10 20.72 7.75
N VAL A 149 -1.50 20.40 6.60
CA VAL A 149 -0.07 20.01 6.48
C VAL A 149 0.77 21.00 5.66
N ASP A 150 2.10 20.96 5.85
CA ASP A 150 3.03 21.91 5.22
C ASP A 150 3.04 21.87 3.67
N HIS A 151 3.00 23.07 3.08
CA HIS A 151 3.06 23.30 1.63
C HIS A 151 4.35 22.81 0.97
N LEU A 152 4.28 22.48 -0.33
CA LEU A 152 5.47 22.13 -1.10
C LEU A 152 6.39 23.35 -1.25
N THR A 153 7.66 23.18 -0.87
CA THR A 153 8.68 24.20 -1.09
C THR A 153 9.12 24.23 -2.55
N TRP A 154 9.67 25.37 -3.01
CA TRP A 154 10.16 25.50 -4.39
C TRP A 154 11.21 24.43 -4.77
N THR A 155 11.98 23.89 -3.81
CA THR A 155 12.96 22.82 -4.06
C THR A 155 12.31 21.46 -4.36
N SER A 156 11.04 21.25 -4.02
CA SER A 156 10.31 20.01 -4.31
C SER A 156 10.07 19.81 -5.81
N TYR A 157 9.77 20.86 -6.58
CA TYR A 157 9.53 20.76 -8.03
C TYR A 157 10.72 20.22 -8.84
N PRO A 158 11.95 20.73 -8.71
CA PRO A 158 13.10 20.15 -9.40
C PRO A 158 13.45 18.74 -8.87
N GLN A 159 13.21 18.42 -7.60
CA GLN A 159 13.37 17.07 -7.07
C GLN A 159 12.41 16.09 -7.76
N ILE A 160 11.12 16.42 -7.85
CA ILE A 160 10.10 15.65 -8.58
C ILE A 160 10.56 15.39 -10.02
N ALA A 161 11.00 16.44 -10.73
CA ALA A 161 11.44 16.33 -12.12
C ALA A 161 12.67 15.42 -12.29
N ILE A 162 13.69 15.54 -11.42
CA ILE A 162 14.90 14.71 -11.45
C ILE A 162 14.55 13.24 -11.19
N ILE A 163 13.76 12.97 -10.15
CA ILE A 163 13.33 11.60 -9.80
C ILE A 163 12.48 11.00 -10.92
N ALA A 164 11.54 11.78 -11.47
CA ALA A 164 10.70 11.33 -12.58
C ALA A 164 11.54 10.93 -13.81
N VAL A 165 12.53 11.73 -14.20
CA VAL A 165 13.42 11.42 -15.34
C VAL A 165 14.25 10.16 -15.08
N ILE A 166 14.84 10.01 -13.89
CA ILE A 166 15.67 8.85 -13.54
C ILE A 166 14.84 7.57 -13.54
N VAL A 167 13.71 7.57 -12.83
CA VAL A 167 12.85 6.39 -12.71
C VAL A 167 12.20 6.04 -14.05
N PHE A 168 11.77 7.03 -14.85
CA PHE A 168 11.24 6.79 -16.19
C PHE A 168 12.29 6.16 -17.12
N ALA A 169 13.53 6.65 -17.11
CA ALA A 169 14.61 6.09 -17.90
C ALA A 169 14.92 4.63 -17.51
N ILE A 170 14.87 4.29 -16.21
CA ILE A 170 15.01 2.93 -15.71
C ILE A 170 13.85 2.05 -16.20
N LEU A 171 12.59 2.45 -15.96
CA LEU A 171 11.39 1.68 -16.35
C LEU A 171 11.32 1.44 -17.86
N VAL A 172 11.56 2.48 -18.67
CA VAL A 172 11.61 2.36 -20.13
C VAL A 172 12.82 1.52 -20.58
N GLY A 173 13.96 1.61 -19.91
CA GLY A 173 15.12 0.76 -20.14
C GLY A 173 14.82 -0.72 -19.93
N VAL A 174 14.16 -1.06 -18.81
CA VAL A 174 13.69 -2.43 -18.50
C VAL A 174 12.69 -2.90 -19.55
N GLY A 175 11.70 -2.08 -19.92
CA GLY A 175 10.73 -2.40 -20.98
C GLY A 175 11.38 -2.63 -22.36
N GLN A 176 12.42 -1.86 -22.69
CA GLN A 176 13.20 -2.05 -23.93
C GLN A 176 14.04 -3.34 -23.90
N ALA A 177 14.63 -3.69 -22.75
CA ALA A 177 15.36 -4.94 -22.56
C ALA A 177 14.42 -6.15 -22.68
N TRP A 178 13.24 -6.09 -22.04
CA TRP A 178 12.17 -7.07 -22.17
C TRP A 178 11.73 -7.25 -23.64
N GLY A 179 11.46 -6.14 -24.34
CA GLY A 179 11.13 -6.16 -25.77
C GLY A 179 12.28 -6.62 -26.67
N ALA A 180 13.54 -6.53 -26.23
CA ALA A 180 14.69 -7.13 -26.92
C ALA A 180 14.75 -8.66 -26.72
N LEU A 181 14.46 -9.14 -25.51
CA LEU A 181 14.37 -10.57 -25.19
C LEU A 181 13.26 -11.27 -25.98
N VAL A 182 12.05 -10.69 -26.04
CA VAL A 182 10.95 -11.19 -26.88
C VAL A 182 11.37 -11.30 -28.35
N ARG A 183 12.02 -10.26 -28.90
CA ARG A 183 12.53 -10.27 -30.29
C ARG A 183 13.70 -11.23 -30.50
N PHE A 184 14.46 -11.58 -29.47
CA PHE A 184 15.50 -12.60 -29.55
C PHE A 184 14.88 -14.00 -29.63
N ILE A 185 13.94 -14.33 -28.74
CA ILE A 185 13.24 -15.61 -28.71
C ILE A 185 12.40 -15.80 -29.99
N ALA A 186 11.67 -14.76 -30.43
CA ALA A 186 10.90 -14.81 -31.67
C ALA A 186 11.77 -15.16 -32.88
N ARG A 187 12.97 -14.57 -33.01
CA ARG A 187 13.93 -14.87 -34.10
C ARG A 187 14.52 -16.28 -34.04
N LYS A 188 14.50 -16.95 -32.89
CA LYS A 188 14.86 -18.38 -32.78
C LYS A 188 13.68 -19.28 -33.17
N LEU A 189 12.46 -18.88 -32.80
CA LEU A 189 11.22 -19.59 -33.15
C LEU A 189 10.82 -19.45 -34.63
N THR A 190 11.22 -18.38 -35.32
CA THR A 190 10.96 -18.20 -36.78
C THR A 190 11.60 -19.26 -37.66
N ALA A 191 12.57 -20.04 -37.14
CA ALA A 191 13.15 -21.16 -37.87
C ALA A 191 12.21 -22.39 -37.95
N HIS A 192 11.16 -22.45 -37.13
CA HIS A 192 10.26 -23.61 -37.01
C HIS A 192 8.78 -23.27 -37.19
N ILE A 193 8.39 -22.00 -37.01
CA ILE A 193 6.99 -21.54 -36.93
C ILE A 193 6.86 -20.22 -37.72
N PRO A 194 5.71 -19.92 -38.37
CA PRO A 194 5.48 -18.66 -39.07
C PRO A 194 5.72 -17.41 -38.20
N PRO A 195 6.36 -16.33 -38.74
CA PRO A 195 6.85 -15.20 -37.92
C PRO A 195 5.81 -14.49 -37.04
N ARG A 196 4.54 -14.45 -37.45
CA ARG A 196 3.45 -13.85 -36.65
C ARG A 196 3.18 -14.66 -35.38
N ILE A 197 3.16 -15.99 -35.51
CA ILE A 197 2.95 -16.92 -34.39
C ILE A 197 4.21 -16.94 -33.51
N SER A 198 5.42 -16.95 -34.10
CA SER A 198 6.67 -16.86 -33.34
C SER A 198 6.76 -15.62 -32.45
N GLY A 199 6.23 -14.47 -32.91
CA GLY A 199 6.16 -13.24 -32.12
C GLY A 199 5.19 -13.35 -30.94
N ALA A 200 3.97 -13.84 -31.17
CA ALA A 200 2.96 -14.03 -30.13
C ALA A 200 3.38 -15.08 -29.09
N VAL A 201 3.93 -16.23 -29.55
CA VAL A 201 4.45 -17.29 -28.67
C VAL A 201 5.67 -16.80 -27.89
N ALA A 202 6.59 -16.05 -28.49
CA ALA A 202 7.71 -15.48 -27.75
C ALA A 202 7.24 -14.47 -26.67
N ALA A 203 6.25 -13.62 -26.99
CA ALA A 203 5.67 -12.71 -26.00
C ALA A 203 5.00 -13.50 -24.87
N LEU A 204 4.17 -14.50 -25.18
CA LEU A 204 3.53 -15.36 -24.18
C LEU A 204 4.54 -16.12 -23.32
N VAL A 205 5.58 -16.70 -23.91
CA VAL A 205 6.66 -17.38 -23.17
C VAL A 205 7.38 -16.41 -22.24
N VAL A 206 7.72 -15.20 -22.70
CA VAL A 206 8.37 -14.20 -21.82
C VAL A 206 7.40 -13.70 -20.76
N ILE A 207 6.11 -13.50 -21.03
CA ILE A 207 5.10 -13.15 -20.02
C ILE A 207 5.01 -14.27 -18.97
N LEU A 208 4.85 -15.53 -19.38
CA LEU A 208 4.78 -16.67 -18.47
C LEU A 208 6.07 -16.83 -17.67
N VAL A 209 7.25 -16.73 -18.29
CA VAL A 209 8.54 -16.77 -17.59
C VAL A 209 8.67 -15.57 -16.65
N SER A 210 8.24 -14.36 -17.02
CA SER A 210 8.21 -13.22 -16.11
C SER A 210 7.28 -13.47 -14.92
N ILE A 211 6.09 -14.05 -15.12
CA ILE A 211 5.16 -14.41 -14.03
C ILE A 211 5.76 -15.53 -13.17
N PHE A 212 6.34 -16.58 -13.74
CA PHE A 212 6.97 -17.67 -13.00
C PHE A 212 8.26 -17.25 -12.29
N VAL A 213 9.02 -16.30 -12.84
CA VAL A 213 10.20 -15.72 -12.18
C VAL A 213 9.78 -14.73 -11.11
N VAL A 214 8.77 -13.88 -11.33
CA VAL A 214 8.23 -13.02 -10.27
C VAL A 214 7.65 -13.88 -9.15
N ASN A 215 6.69 -14.77 -9.43
CA ASN A 215 6.11 -15.65 -8.41
C ASN A 215 7.15 -16.57 -7.77
N GLY A 216 8.08 -17.14 -8.55
CA GLY A 216 9.10 -18.07 -8.03
C GLY A 216 10.20 -17.38 -7.23
N VAL A 217 10.66 -16.20 -7.65
CA VAL A 217 11.62 -15.39 -6.89
C VAL A 217 10.93 -14.78 -5.68
N VAL A 218 9.73 -14.21 -5.81
CA VAL A 218 8.95 -13.72 -4.67
C VAL A 218 8.71 -14.85 -3.67
N THR A 219 8.13 -15.99 -4.05
CA THR A 219 7.81 -17.04 -3.07
C THR A 219 9.04 -17.72 -2.46
N ASN A 220 10.12 -17.98 -3.22
CA ASN A 220 11.24 -18.79 -2.72
C ASN A 220 12.44 -17.98 -2.19
N TYR A 221 12.63 -16.74 -2.64
CA TYR A 221 13.80 -15.92 -2.30
C TYR A 221 13.42 -14.57 -1.68
N GLY A 222 12.44 -13.86 -2.24
CA GLY A 222 11.95 -12.58 -1.73
C GLY A 222 11.25 -12.75 -0.38
N MET A 223 10.17 -13.52 -0.33
CA MET A 223 9.45 -13.88 0.88
C MET A 223 10.33 -14.60 1.88
N LYS A 224 11.32 -15.41 1.44
CA LYS A 224 12.27 -16.05 2.37
C LYS A 224 13.24 -15.04 2.99
N ALA A 225 13.90 -14.19 2.20
CA ALA A 225 14.81 -13.17 2.73
C ALA A 225 14.08 -12.06 3.50
N LEU A 226 12.86 -11.70 3.09
CA LEU A 226 11.99 -10.78 3.82
C LEU A 226 11.49 -11.41 5.12
N ASN A 227 11.02 -12.67 5.11
CA ASN A 227 10.66 -13.36 6.36
C ASN A 227 11.88 -13.53 7.27
N GLU A 228 13.08 -13.81 6.76
CA GLU A 228 14.30 -13.89 7.59
C GLU A 228 14.70 -12.51 8.15
N THR A 229 14.55 -11.43 7.39
CA THR A 229 14.83 -10.05 7.86
C THR A 229 13.79 -9.55 8.84
N PHE A 230 12.50 -9.80 8.59
CA PHE A 230 11.40 -9.42 9.48
C PHE A 230 11.26 -10.35 10.67
N ALA A 231 11.67 -11.63 10.58
CA ALA A 231 11.84 -12.51 11.73
C ALA A 231 12.98 -11.98 12.61
N ALA A 232 14.14 -11.62 12.05
CA ALA A 232 15.20 -10.98 12.84
C ALA A 232 14.72 -9.71 13.57
N VAL A 233 13.93 -8.86 12.92
CA VAL A 233 13.29 -7.67 13.55
C VAL A 233 12.14 -8.02 14.51
N ASN A 234 11.54 -9.21 14.40
CA ASN A 234 10.56 -9.75 15.33
C ASN A 234 11.22 -10.40 16.56
N ASP A 235 12.40 -10.96 16.38
CA ASP A 235 13.16 -11.64 17.42
C ASP A 235 13.98 -10.63 18.24
N GLU A 236 14.41 -9.53 17.60
CA GLU A 236 14.97 -8.33 18.22
C GLU A 236 14.15 -7.92 19.45
N SER A 237 14.69 -8.25 20.62
CA SER A 237 14.30 -7.61 21.87
C SER A 237 14.68 -6.13 21.79
N THR A 238 13.68 -5.25 21.87
CA THR A 238 13.96 -3.86 22.22
C THR A 238 14.70 -3.85 23.56
N PRO A 239 15.82 -3.12 23.70
CA PRO A 239 16.69 -3.18 24.89
C PRO A 239 16.00 -2.94 26.24
N ASP A 240 14.83 -2.29 26.22
CA ASP A 240 14.06 -1.90 27.42
C ASP A 240 12.91 -2.85 27.79
N SER A 241 12.68 -3.95 27.05
CA SER A 241 11.57 -4.88 27.32
C SER A 241 12.00 -6.10 28.16
N SER A 242 11.70 -6.06 29.47
CA SER A 242 11.85 -7.21 30.37
C SER A 242 10.56 -8.05 30.45
N PRO A 243 10.65 -9.36 30.77
CA PRO A 243 9.47 -10.20 30.97
C PRO A 243 8.56 -9.64 32.09
N PRO A 244 7.22 -9.64 31.92
CA PRO A 244 6.32 -9.15 32.95
C PRO A 244 6.35 -10.06 34.17
N SER A 245 6.42 -9.47 35.37
CA SER A 245 6.32 -10.20 36.64
C SER A 245 4.87 -10.50 37.08
N SER A 246 3.89 -9.95 36.36
CA SER A 246 2.47 -10.12 36.67
C SER A 246 1.91 -11.39 36.02
N PRO A 247 1.26 -12.30 36.78
CA PRO A 247 0.68 -13.53 36.23
C PRO A 247 -0.53 -13.25 35.31
N LEU A 248 -1.01 -12.00 35.23
CA LEU A 248 -2.11 -11.55 34.38
C LEU A 248 -1.69 -11.24 32.93
N LYS A 249 -0.38 -11.32 32.64
CA LYS A 249 0.21 -10.99 31.35
C LYS A 249 0.97 -12.21 30.78
N SER A 250 0.87 -12.42 29.46
CA SER A 250 1.64 -13.48 28.79
C SER A 250 3.14 -13.20 28.82
N GLY A 251 3.95 -14.27 28.85
CA GLY A 251 5.40 -14.17 29.06
C GLY A 251 5.85 -14.01 30.52
N SER A 252 4.92 -14.02 31.49
CA SER A 252 5.24 -14.15 32.92
C SER A 252 5.71 -15.56 33.30
N PRO A 253 6.35 -15.76 34.47
CA PRO A 253 6.78 -17.09 34.93
C PRO A 253 5.65 -18.13 35.02
N GLU A 254 4.40 -17.70 35.20
CA GLU A 254 3.21 -18.54 35.26
C GLU A 254 2.51 -18.71 33.91
N SER A 255 2.96 -18.04 32.85
CA SER A 255 2.34 -18.05 31.51
C SER A 255 2.51 -19.40 30.80
N LEU A 256 1.50 -19.80 30.02
CA LEU A 256 1.62 -20.91 29.07
C LEU A 256 2.48 -20.55 27.85
N VAL A 257 2.74 -19.25 27.64
CA VAL A 257 3.47 -18.69 26.50
C VAL A 257 4.79 -18.09 27.02
N SER A 258 5.93 -18.52 26.48
CA SER A 258 7.22 -17.95 26.90
C SER A 258 7.40 -16.53 26.35
N TRP A 259 8.11 -15.68 27.11
CA TRP A 259 8.44 -14.31 26.72
C TRP A 259 9.17 -14.23 25.37
N GLU A 260 10.04 -15.21 25.10
CA GLU A 260 10.77 -15.35 23.85
C GLU A 260 9.80 -15.54 22.68
N SER A 261 8.82 -16.45 22.83
CA SER A 261 7.92 -16.86 21.74
C SER A 261 6.90 -15.80 21.31
N LEU A 262 6.70 -14.73 22.10
CA LEU A 262 5.75 -13.66 21.84
C LEU A 262 6.07 -12.83 20.59
N GLY A 263 7.34 -12.79 20.17
CA GLY A 263 7.84 -11.85 19.16
C GLY A 263 7.74 -10.38 19.60
N ARG A 264 8.35 -9.48 18.82
CA ARG A 264 8.45 -8.04 19.13
C ARG A 264 7.09 -7.39 19.41
N GLN A 265 6.08 -7.68 18.57
CA GLN A 265 4.75 -7.07 18.71
C GLN A 265 3.98 -7.64 19.91
N GLY A 266 4.10 -8.94 20.19
CA GLY A 266 3.52 -9.54 21.40
C GLY A 266 4.15 -9.00 22.69
N ARG A 267 5.49 -8.90 22.72
CA ARG A 267 6.24 -8.29 23.84
C ARG A 267 5.83 -6.83 24.05
N ALA A 268 5.71 -6.04 22.99
CA ALA A 268 5.23 -4.66 23.06
C ALA A 268 3.80 -4.60 23.62
N PHE A 269 2.86 -5.39 23.09
CA PHE A 269 1.47 -5.39 23.51
C PHE A 269 1.27 -5.70 25.00
N VAL A 270 1.99 -6.70 25.54
CA VAL A 270 1.86 -7.07 26.97
C VAL A 270 2.66 -6.17 27.91
N SER A 271 3.79 -5.61 27.48
CA SER A 271 4.61 -4.72 28.33
C SER A 271 4.09 -3.28 28.40
N THR A 272 3.41 -2.82 27.34
CA THR A 272 2.76 -1.49 27.29
C THR A 272 1.33 -1.51 27.84
N GLY A 273 0.65 -0.36 27.75
CA GLY A 273 -0.69 -0.13 28.28
C GLY A 273 -0.69 0.64 29.62
N PRO A 274 -1.84 1.20 30.02
CA PRO A 274 -2.00 1.91 31.28
C PRO A 274 -1.89 0.95 32.49
N THR A 275 -1.20 1.41 33.52
CA THR A 275 -1.09 0.73 34.81
C THR A 275 -2.40 0.83 35.60
N LYS A 276 -2.62 -0.08 36.57
CA LYS A 276 -3.77 0.02 37.48
C LYS A 276 -3.75 1.33 38.28
N GLU A 277 -2.57 1.88 38.57
CA GLU A 277 -2.40 3.20 39.20
C GLU A 277 -2.93 4.32 38.28
N GLU A 278 -2.52 4.36 37.01
CA GLU A 278 -2.98 5.39 36.05
C GLU A 278 -4.48 5.30 35.74
N ILE A 279 -5.02 4.07 35.62
CA ILE A 279 -6.46 3.84 35.46
C ILE A 279 -7.22 4.31 36.72
N GLY A 280 -6.72 3.96 37.91
CA GLY A 280 -7.36 4.31 39.17
C GLY A 280 -7.31 5.80 39.51
N GLU A 281 -6.21 6.47 39.13
CA GLU A 281 -6.08 7.93 39.18
C GLU A 281 -7.09 8.58 38.23
N PHE A 282 -7.14 8.14 36.97
CA PHE A 282 -8.04 8.69 35.95
C PHE A 282 -9.52 8.55 36.35
N ASN A 283 -9.92 7.37 36.81
CA ASN A 283 -11.30 7.07 37.19
C ASN A 283 -11.66 7.45 38.64
N HIS A 284 -10.70 7.98 39.40
CA HIS A 284 -10.83 8.36 40.81
C HIS A 284 -11.38 7.23 41.72
N LYS A 285 -11.07 5.96 41.41
CA LYS A 285 -11.53 4.76 42.14
C LYS A 285 -10.51 3.62 42.00
N PRO A 286 -10.43 2.66 42.94
CA PRO A 286 -9.51 1.53 42.81
C PRO A 286 -9.75 0.76 41.51
N ALA A 287 -8.68 0.55 40.73
CA ALA A 287 -8.72 -0.20 39.48
C ALA A 287 -8.20 -1.63 39.63
N LEU A 288 -8.63 -2.50 38.73
CA LEU A 288 -8.00 -3.80 38.53
C LEU A 288 -6.81 -3.64 37.57
N GLU A 289 -5.87 -4.57 37.62
CA GLU A 289 -4.85 -4.68 36.58
C GLU A 289 -5.45 -5.36 35.34
N PRO A 290 -5.35 -4.76 34.14
CA PRO A 290 -5.82 -5.39 32.90
C PRO A 290 -5.14 -6.72 32.62
N ILE A 291 -5.88 -7.67 32.04
CA ILE A 291 -5.30 -8.89 31.47
C ILE A 291 -4.94 -8.64 30.02
N ARG A 292 -3.68 -8.88 29.64
CA ARG A 292 -3.22 -8.84 28.25
C ARG A 292 -2.56 -10.15 27.88
N VAL A 293 -3.23 -10.89 27.01
CA VAL A 293 -2.82 -12.22 26.55
C VAL A 293 -2.47 -12.19 25.07
N TYR A 294 -1.37 -12.85 24.73
CA TYR A 294 -0.89 -12.88 23.37
C TYR A 294 -0.15 -14.20 23.07
N ALA A 295 -0.39 -14.77 21.89
CA ALA A 295 0.42 -15.86 21.33
C ALA A 295 1.21 -15.35 20.12
N GLY A 296 2.54 -15.42 20.17
CA GLY A 296 3.41 -15.07 19.05
C GLY A 296 3.55 -16.21 18.05
N LEU A 297 4.27 -15.95 16.96
CA LEU A 297 4.40 -16.90 15.86
C LEU A 297 5.09 -18.21 16.28
N GLU A 298 6.00 -18.14 17.25
CA GLU A 298 6.72 -19.31 17.77
C GLU A 298 6.02 -20.01 18.94
N SER A 299 4.90 -19.46 19.45
CA SER A 299 4.22 -19.99 20.62
C SER A 299 3.53 -21.34 20.36
N ALA A 300 3.19 -21.66 19.10
CA ALA A 300 2.69 -22.98 18.72
C ALA A 300 2.95 -23.31 17.23
N PRO A 301 2.98 -24.60 16.82
CA PRO A 301 3.32 -24.99 15.44
C PRO A 301 2.31 -24.56 14.36
N THR A 302 1.03 -24.35 14.72
CA THR A 302 -0.03 -23.98 13.78
C THR A 302 -0.92 -22.86 14.31
N ILE A 303 -1.58 -22.13 13.40
CA ILE A 303 -2.55 -21.07 13.73
C ILE A 303 -3.66 -21.58 14.67
N ALA A 304 -4.15 -22.81 14.47
CA ALA A 304 -5.21 -23.39 15.30
C ALA A 304 -4.74 -23.73 16.73
N GLU A 305 -3.50 -24.20 16.87
CA GLU A 305 -2.88 -24.47 18.17
C GLU A 305 -2.54 -23.15 18.88
N ALA A 306 -2.02 -22.15 18.17
CA ALA A 306 -1.73 -20.82 18.72
C ALA A 306 -3.01 -20.11 19.22
N ALA A 307 -4.11 -20.20 18.47
CA ALA A 307 -5.42 -19.70 18.89
C ALA A 307 -5.96 -20.42 20.14
N THR A 308 -5.76 -21.74 20.21
CA THR A 308 -6.17 -22.54 21.38
C THR A 308 -5.33 -22.17 22.61
N LEU A 309 -4.01 -22.05 22.44
CA LEU A 309 -3.07 -21.61 23.47
C LEU A 309 -3.39 -20.20 23.99
N ALA A 310 -3.72 -19.26 23.10
CA ALA A 310 -4.15 -17.92 23.48
C ALA A 310 -5.46 -17.94 24.30
N ALA A 311 -6.42 -18.81 23.93
CA ALA A 311 -7.65 -18.98 24.70
C ALA A 311 -7.42 -19.70 26.05
N ASP A 312 -6.49 -20.66 26.13
CA ASP A 312 -6.09 -21.31 27.38
C ASP A 312 -5.37 -20.34 28.33
N GLU A 313 -4.48 -19.52 27.79
CA GLU A 313 -3.75 -18.48 28.51
C GLU A 313 -4.70 -17.37 29.01
N LEU A 314 -5.72 -17.01 28.23
CA LEU A 314 -6.82 -16.12 28.65
C LEU A 314 -7.60 -16.71 29.84
N VAL A 315 -7.90 -18.01 29.82
CA VAL A 315 -8.55 -18.69 30.96
C VAL A 315 -7.63 -18.71 32.17
N ARG A 316 -6.34 -19.05 31.99
CA ARG A 316 -5.33 -19.08 33.07
C ARG A 316 -5.19 -17.72 33.77
N ALA A 317 -5.11 -16.64 33.01
CA ALA A 317 -5.01 -15.27 33.54
C ALA A 317 -6.30 -14.81 34.26
N GLY A 318 -7.39 -15.57 34.20
CA GLY A 318 -8.68 -15.23 34.79
C GLY A 318 -9.57 -14.36 33.90
N GLY A 319 -9.36 -14.36 32.58
CA GLY A 319 -10.11 -13.50 31.65
C GLY A 319 -11.63 -13.75 31.65
N LEU A 320 -12.06 -14.98 31.93
CA LEU A 320 -13.48 -15.35 32.03
C LEU A 320 -14.23 -14.71 33.21
N THR A 321 -13.53 -14.12 34.19
CA THR A 321 -14.16 -13.45 35.35
C THR A 321 -14.21 -11.92 35.21
N ARG A 322 -13.66 -11.36 34.13
CA ARG A 322 -13.69 -9.92 33.84
C ARG A 322 -15.02 -9.48 33.24
N LYS A 323 -15.31 -8.18 33.25
CA LYS A 323 -16.53 -7.65 32.61
C LYS A 323 -16.50 -7.68 31.09
N VAL A 324 -15.33 -7.52 30.48
CA VAL A 324 -15.16 -7.49 29.01
C VAL A 324 -13.99 -8.37 28.60
N ILE A 325 -14.24 -9.24 27.62
CA ILE A 325 -13.23 -9.91 26.83
C ILE A 325 -13.17 -9.24 25.45
N ALA A 326 -12.00 -8.76 25.05
CA ALA A 326 -11.80 -8.15 23.74
C ALA A 326 -10.84 -9.01 22.89
N VAL A 327 -11.34 -9.54 21.77
CA VAL A 327 -10.57 -10.33 20.81
C VAL A 327 -9.93 -9.38 19.79
N ALA A 328 -8.63 -9.16 19.96
CA ALA A 328 -7.82 -8.28 19.16
C ALA A 328 -7.28 -9.02 17.93
N SER A 329 -7.78 -8.68 16.75
CA SER A 329 -7.28 -9.21 15.48
C SER A 329 -6.11 -8.36 14.99
N THR A 330 -4.98 -9.01 14.78
CA THR A 330 -3.70 -8.37 14.48
C THR A 330 -3.50 -8.07 13.00
N THR A 331 -2.67 -7.07 12.71
CA THR A 331 -2.11 -6.89 11.35
C THR A 331 -1.04 -7.96 11.06
N GLY A 332 -0.51 -7.99 9.84
CA GLY A 332 0.45 -9.00 9.38
C GLY A 332 1.67 -9.22 10.29
N THR A 333 2.18 -8.17 10.93
CA THR A 333 3.32 -8.24 11.86
C THR A 333 2.97 -8.73 13.26
N GLY A 334 1.68 -8.87 13.59
CA GLY A 334 1.19 -9.03 14.96
C GLY A 334 0.80 -7.71 15.66
N TRP A 335 0.99 -6.55 15.02
CA TRP A 335 0.69 -5.25 15.63
C TRP A 335 -0.82 -5.02 15.84
N ILE A 336 -1.15 -4.35 16.95
CA ILE A 336 -2.49 -3.97 17.42
C ILE A 336 -2.46 -2.46 17.70
N ASN A 337 -3.37 -1.67 17.12
CA ASN A 337 -3.51 -0.25 17.47
C ASN A 337 -3.89 -0.13 18.95
N ARG A 338 -2.98 0.47 19.73
CA ARG A 338 -3.03 0.57 21.19
C ARG A 338 -4.14 1.48 21.71
N ALA A 339 -4.65 2.42 20.91
CA ALA A 339 -5.79 3.23 21.30
C ALA A 339 -7.05 2.38 21.57
N ASN A 340 -7.18 1.21 20.95
CA ASN A 340 -8.29 0.28 21.21
C ASN A 340 -8.24 -0.37 22.61
N PRO A 341 -7.21 -1.17 22.98
CA PRO A 341 -7.14 -1.80 24.29
C PRO A 341 -7.12 -0.77 25.42
N ASP A 342 -6.31 0.30 25.29
CA ASP A 342 -6.19 1.33 26.32
C ASP A 342 -7.56 2.01 26.56
N SER A 343 -8.37 2.27 25.52
CA SER A 343 -9.72 2.83 25.67
C SER A 343 -10.65 1.94 26.49
N ILE A 344 -10.71 0.64 26.18
CA ILE A 344 -11.59 -0.30 26.88
C ILE A 344 -11.13 -0.47 28.34
N GLU A 345 -9.81 -0.50 28.57
CA GLU A 345 -9.20 -0.60 29.90
C GLU A 345 -9.55 0.59 30.81
N TYR A 346 -9.47 1.83 30.30
CA TYR A 346 -9.93 3.01 31.04
C TYR A 346 -11.44 2.97 31.30
N MET A 347 -12.26 2.66 30.29
CA MET A 347 -13.73 2.60 30.40
C MET A 347 -14.23 1.60 31.44
N TYR A 348 -13.61 0.41 31.49
CA TYR A 348 -13.98 -0.66 32.41
C TYR A 348 -13.12 -0.69 33.68
N ASN A 349 -12.30 0.34 33.92
CA ASN A 349 -11.50 0.49 35.13
C ASN A 349 -10.56 -0.71 35.39
N GLY A 350 -9.95 -1.20 34.31
CA GLY A 350 -9.08 -2.37 34.25
C GLY A 350 -9.80 -3.72 34.39
N ASP A 351 -11.13 -3.74 34.45
CA ASP A 351 -11.95 -4.96 34.51
C ASP A 351 -12.14 -5.61 33.12
N THR A 352 -11.01 -5.86 32.46
CA THR A 352 -10.89 -6.27 31.07
C THR A 352 -9.92 -7.44 30.91
N ALA A 353 -10.12 -8.21 29.85
CA ALA A 353 -9.14 -9.16 29.36
C ALA A 353 -9.06 -9.09 27.83
N ILE A 354 -7.86 -8.86 27.31
CA ILE A 354 -7.64 -8.63 25.88
C ILE A 354 -6.73 -9.73 25.35
N VAL A 355 -7.14 -10.36 24.25
CA VAL A 355 -6.48 -11.53 23.68
C VAL A 355 -6.17 -11.31 22.20
N GLY A 356 -4.91 -11.50 21.81
CA GLY A 356 -4.46 -11.42 20.42
C GLY A 356 -3.53 -12.57 20.04
N MET A 357 -3.21 -12.68 18.74
CA MET A 357 -2.20 -13.63 18.26
C MET A 357 -1.50 -13.15 16.99
N GLN A 358 -0.26 -13.56 16.79
CA GLN A 358 0.51 -13.37 15.56
C GLN A 358 0.26 -14.52 14.57
N TYR A 359 0.28 -14.24 13.27
CA TYR A 359 0.18 -15.26 12.20
C TYR A 359 1.20 -15.09 11.05
N SER A 360 1.96 -13.99 11.04
CA SER A 360 3.01 -13.69 10.06
C SER A 360 4.02 -12.71 10.67
N THR A 361 5.10 -12.42 9.94
CA THR A 361 6.08 -11.36 10.26
C THR A 361 6.07 -10.24 9.22
N LEU A 362 5.28 -10.37 8.15
CA LEU A 362 5.26 -9.43 7.03
C LEU A 362 4.62 -8.08 7.41
N PRO A 363 5.13 -6.95 6.88
CA PRO A 363 4.49 -5.64 6.98
C PRO A 363 3.05 -5.66 6.43
N SER A 364 2.16 -4.89 7.05
CA SER A 364 0.72 -4.85 6.74
C SER A 364 0.39 -4.68 5.25
N TRP A 365 1.04 -3.73 4.57
CA TRP A 365 0.86 -3.47 3.13
C TRP A 365 1.26 -4.65 2.23
N LEU A 366 2.18 -5.50 2.68
CA LEU A 366 2.62 -6.68 1.94
C LEU A 366 1.73 -7.88 2.26
N SER A 367 1.40 -8.11 3.54
CA SER A 367 0.43 -9.14 3.95
C SER A 367 -0.94 -8.98 3.31
N PHE A 368 -1.37 -7.73 3.10
CA PHE A 368 -2.59 -7.38 2.36
C PHE A 368 -2.66 -8.00 0.96
N ILE A 369 -1.52 -8.21 0.30
CA ILE A 369 -1.43 -8.79 -1.05
C ILE A 369 -1.30 -10.31 -1.01
N VAL A 370 -0.63 -10.89 0.00
CA VAL A 370 -0.20 -12.31 -0.03
C VAL A 370 -0.70 -13.21 1.11
N ASP A 371 -1.10 -12.65 2.25
CA ASP A 371 -1.42 -13.38 3.49
C ASP A 371 -2.92 -13.34 3.88
N GLN A 372 -3.81 -12.85 3.01
CA GLN A 372 -5.25 -12.73 3.28
C GLN A 372 -5.84 -14.04 3.84
N GLU A 373 -5.56 -15.19 3.22
CA GLU A 373 -6.07 -16.49 3.71
C GLU A 373 -5.53 -16.85 5.10
N ARG A 374 -4.31 -16.44 5.48
CA ARG A 374 -3.77 -16.64 6.83
C ARG A 374 -4.44 -15.74 7.85
N ALA A 375 -4.64 -14.46 7.52
CA ALA A 375 -5.38 -13.52 8.37
C ALA A 375 -6.81 -14.02 8.64
N ARG A 376 -7.49 -14.53 7.59
CA ARG A 376 -8.83 -15.14 7.68
C ARG A 376 -8.85 -16.37 8.59
N GLN A 377 -7.84 -17.24 8.48
CA GLN A 377 -7.71 -18.42 9.34
C GLN A 377 -7.40 -18.04 10.79
N ALA A 378 -6.54 -17.06 11.03
CA ALA A 378 -6.15 -16.61 12.37
C ALA A 378 -7.31 -15.97 13.13
N GLY A 379 -8.00 -14.99 12.54
CA GLY A 379 -9.15 -14.35 13.17
C GLY A 379 -10.28 -15.33 13.48
N ARG A 380 -10.59 -16.23 12.53
CA ARG A 380 -11.56 -17.31 12.76
C ARG A 380 -11.12 -18.29 13.86
N ALA A 381 -9.86 -18.72 13.87
CA ALA A 381 -9.37 -19.65 14.89
C ALA A 381 -9.40 -19.02 16.29
N LEU A 382 -8.92 -17.78 16.44
CA LEU A 382 -8.86 -17.07 17.71
C LEU A 382 -10.26 -16.83 18.28
N PHE A 383 -11.17 -16.26 17.47
CA PHE A 383 -12.52 -15.98 17.93
C PHE A 383 -13.23 -17.27 18.35
N GLU A 384 -13.24 -18.31 17.51
CA GLU A 384 -13.90 -19.60 17.82
C GLU A 384 -13.28 -20.33 19.04
N ALA A 385 -12.00 -20.09 19.36
CA ALA A 385 -11.36 -20.64 20.55
C ALA A 385 -11.82 -19.93 21.84
N VAL A 386 -11.88 -18.61 21.83
CA VAL A 386 -12.31 -17.77 22.97
C VAL A 386 -13.82 -17.91 23.22
N ASP A 387 -14.62 -17.76 22.16
CA ASP A 387 -16.08 -17.83 22.15
C ASP A 387 -16.60 -19.18 22.68
N ARG A 388 -15.89 -20.28 22.40
CA ARG A 388 -16.19 -21.60 22.99
C ARG A 388 -16.13 -21.57 24.52
N ARG A 389 -15.09 -20.96 25.10
CA ARG A 389 -14.90 -20.86 26.56
C ARG A 389 -15.88 -19.90 27.22
N VAL A 390 -16.30 -18.85 26.51
CA VAL A 390 -17.35 -17.93 26.98
C VAL A 390 -18.72 -18.61 26.96
N ARG A 391 -19.01 -19.44 25.95
CA ARG A 391 -20.28 -20.18 25.85
C ARG A 391 -20.48 -21.22 26.95
N ASP A 392 -19.42 -21.82 27.46
CA ASP A 392 -19.46 -22.78 28.59
C ASP A 392 -19.96 -22.13 29.91
N ILE A 393 -19.93 -20.79 30.01
CA ILE A 393 -20.47 -20.01 31.13
C ILE A 393 -21.99 -19.82 30.95
N PRO A 394 -22.82 -19.87 32.01
CA PRO A 394 -24.24 -19.51 31.95
C PRO A 394 -24.46 -18.09 31.44
N GLU A 395 -25.42 -17.90 30.54
CA GLU A 395 -25.66 -16.66 29.80
C GLU A 395 -25.79 -15.41 30.69
N ALA A 396 -26.48 -15.52 31.83
CA ALA A 396 -26.68 -14.42 32.78
C ALA A 396 -25.41 -13.93 33.50
N THR A 397 -24.29 -14.67 33.39
CA THR A 397 -23.00 -14.34 34.03
C THR A 397 -21.84 -14.33 33.03
N ARG A 398 -22.12 -14.30 31.72
CA ARG A 398 -21.06 -14.20 30.71
C ARG A 398 -20.38 -12.83 30.76
N PRO A 399 -19.05 -12.76 30.55
CA PRO A 399 -18.39 -11.51 30.20
C PRO A 399 -18.95 -10.99 28.87
N LYS A 400 -18.97 -9.67 28.67
CA LYS A 400 -19.19 -9.10 27.32
C LYS A 400 -18.06 -9.57 26.41
N ILE A 401 -18.35 -9.97 25.18
CA ILE A 401 -17.33 -10.32 24.18
C ILE A 401 -17.36 -9.33 23.00
N VAL A 402 -16.25 -8.64 22.76
CA VAL A 402 -16.10 -7.72 21.61
C VAL A 402 -14.95 -8.14 20.71
N VAL A 403 -15.04 -7.76 19.43
CA VAL A 403 -13.97 -7.97 18.44
C VAL A 403 -13.48 -6.63 17.90
N PHE A 404 -12.19 -6.54 17.58
CA PHE A 404 -11.67 -5.36 16.89
C PHE A 404 -10.43 -5.65 16.05
N GLY A 405 -10.15 -4.75 15.12
CA GLY A 405 -8.93 -4.78 14.32
C GLY A 405 -8.84 -3.58 13.38
N GLU A 406 -7.60 -3.23 13.00
CA GLU A 406 -7.30 -2.16 12.05
C GLU A 406 -6.72 -2.74 10.75
N SER A 407 -7.04 -2.17 9.59
CA SER A 407 -6.51 -2.61 8.30
C SER A 407 -6.80 -4.11 8.05
N LEU A 408 -5.78 -4.91 7.70
CA LEU A 408 -5.85 -6.36 7.62
C LEU A 408 -6.30 -7.05 8.92
N GLY A 409 -6.12 -6.40 10.08
CA GLY A 409 -6.71 -6.84 11.35
C GLY A 409 -8.23 -6.76 11.36
N SER A 410 -8.84 -5.75 10.73
CA SER A 410 -10.31 -5.68 10.58
C SER A 410 -10.84 -6.83 9.73
N PHE A 411 -10.11 -7.21 8.66
CA PHE A 411 -10.43 -8.36 7.81
C PHE A 411 -10.38 -9.68 8.60
N ALA A 412 -9.37 -9.86 9.44
CA ALA A 412 -9.30 -11.01 10.35
C ALA A 412 -10.46 -10.98 11.38
N ALA A 413 -10.83 -9.81 11.90
CA ALA A 413 -11.92 -9.66 12.87
C ALA A 413 -13.30 -10.02 12.30
N GLU A 414 -13.59 -9.72 11.02
CA GLU A 414 -14.89 -10.07 10.40
C GLU A 414 -15.00 -11.54 9.93
N ALA A 415 -13.86 -12.20 9.70
CA ALA A 415 -13.77 -13.58 9.19
C ALA A 415 -14.58 -14.67 9.93
N PRO A 416 -14.90 -14.60 11.24
CA PRO A 416 -15.72 -15.59 11.94
C PRO A 416 -17.23 -15.54 11.63
N PHE A 417 -17.73 -14.43 11.06
CA PHE A 417 -19.17 -14.10 11.13
C PHE A 417 -19.92 -14.26 9.81
N GLY A 418 -19.35 -13.79 8.69
CA GLY A 418 -19.98 -13.89 7.36
C GLY A 418 -21.23 -13.03 7.12
N SER A 419 -21.84 -12.43 8.15
CA SER A 419 -22.89 -11.40 8.02
C SER A 419 -22.95 -10.48 9.25
N ILE A 420 -23.49 -9.27 9.09
CA ILE A 420 -23.69 -8.30 10.18
C ILE A 420 -24.62 -8.87 11.26
N PRO A 421 -25.78 -9.48 10.93
CA PRO A 421 -26.60 -10.15 11.93
C PRO A 421 -25.85 -11.24 12.71
N THR A 422 -24.94 -11.99 12.07
CA THR A 422 -24.15 -13.01 12.76
C THR A 422 -23.11 -12.40 13.70
N MET A 423 -22.47 -11.28 13.31
CA MET A 423 -21.53 -10.56 14.16
C MET A 423 -22.25 -9.95 15.37
N SER A 424 -23.38 -9.28 15.14
CA SER A 424 -24.21 -8.68 16.18
C SER A 424 -24.81 -9.72 17.14
N ALA A 425 -25.17 -10.92 16.65
CA ALA A 425 -25.70 -11.99 17.50
C ALA A 425 -24.62 -12.79 18.27
N ARG A 426 -23.36 -12.74 17.84
CA ARG A 426 -22.23 -13.47 18.46
C ARG A 426 -21.29 -12.58 19.28
N THR A 427 -21.51 -11.27 19.32
CA THR A 427 -20.70 -10.30 20.05
C THR A 427 -21.57 -9.26 20.76
N ASP A 428 -21.07 -8.68 21.85
CA ASP A 428 -21.66 -7.48 22.45
C ASP A 428 -21.33 -6.22 21.63
N GLY A 429 -20.35 -6.31 20.72
CA GLY A 429 -20.06 -5.30 19.71
C GLY A 429 -18.72 -5.47 18.99
N ALA A 430 -18.47 -4.63 18.00
CA ALA A 430 -17.27 -4.66 17.16
C ALA A 430 -16.82 -3.27 16.72
N LEU A 431 -15.50 -3.04 16.65
CA LEU A 431 -14.89 -1.86 16.03
C LEU A 431 -13.89 -2.27 14.95
N LEU A 432 -14.16 -1.88 13.72
CA LEU A 432 -13.43 -2.28 12.51
C LEU A 432 -12.88 -1.02 11.83
N THR A 433 -11.59 -0.76 11.98
CA THR A 433 -10.95 0.51 11.62
C THR A 433 -10.18 0.38 10.31
N GLY A 434 -10.34 1.32 9.38
CA GLY A 434 -9.71 1.30 8.06
C GLY A 434 -9.90 -0.04 7.33
N PRO A 435 -11.16 -0.50 7.13
CA PRO A 435 -11.45 -1.74 6.42
C PRO A 435 -10.87 -1.70 5.00
N THR A 436 -10.46 -2.85 4.46
CA THR A 436 -9.77 -2.96 3.17
C THR A 436 -10.70 -3.51 2.08
N PHE A 437 -10.37 -3.36 0.79
CA PHE A 437 -11.18 -3.97 -0.29
C PHE A 437 -11.36 -5.51 -0.19
N SER A 438 -10.50 -6.17 0.60
CA SER A 438 -10.57 -7.61 0.85
C SER A 438 -11.62 -8.00 1.90
N ASN A 439 -12.07 -7.04 2.72
CA ASN A 439 -13.16 -7.21 3.68
C ASN A 439 -14.46 -7.50 2.94
N THR A 440 -14.83 -8.78 2.89
CA THR A 440 -16.04 -9.22 2.21
C THR A 440 -17.29 -8.70 2.91
N LEU A 441 -17.31 -8.68 4.24
CA LEU A 441 -18.48 -8.22 4.98
C LEU A 441 -18.68 -6.71 4.84
N TRP A 442 -17.59 -5.95 4.92
CA TRP A 442 -17.58 -4.52 4.63
C TRP A 442 -18.06 -4.20 3.21
N ARG A 443 -17.57 -4.93 2.21
CA ARG A 443 -17.95 -4.71 0.81
C ARG A 443 -19.40 -5.09 0.55
N ASP A 444 -19.87 -6.21 1.08
CA ASP A 444 -21.26 -6.67 0.90
C ASP A 444 -22.25 -5.70 1.58
N THR A 445 -21.90 -5.12 2.72
CA THR A 445 -22.71 -4.09 3.40
C THR A 445 -22.65 -2.72 2.71
N THR A 446 -21.49 -2.32 2.20
CA THR A 446 -21.31 -1.07 1.43
C THR A 446 -22.02 -1.13 0.07
N ASN A 447 -22.05 -2.30 -0.58
CA ASN A 447 -22.83 -2.55 -1.79
C ASN A 447 -24.34 -2.69 -1.51
N GLY A 448 -24.71 -3.20 -0.33
CA GLY A 448 -26.09 -3.32 0.14
C GLY A 448 -26.65 -2.05 0.80
N ARG A 449 -25.96 -0.90 0.67
CA ARG A 449 -26.31 0.35 1.36
C ARG A 449 -27.68 0.92 0.97
N ASP A 450 -28.32 1.58 1.93
CA ASP A 450 -29.58 2.29 1.75
C ASP A 450 -29.43 3.41 0.70
N SER A 451 -30.43 3.52 -0.19
CA SER A 451 -30.47 4.49 -1.29
C SER A 451 -30.25 5.92 -0.80
N GLY A 452 -29.24 6.61 -1.35
CA GLY A 452 -28.90 7.99 -1.01
C GLY A 452 -27.84 8.13 0.08
N SER A 453 -27.31 7.03 0.64
CA SER A 453 -26.06 7.04 1.40
C SER A 453 -24.85 6.84 0.45
N PRO A 454 -23.75 7.61 0.61
CA PRO A 454 -22.59 7.49 -0.26
C PRO A 454 -21.72 6.29 0.11
N GLU A 455 -20.93 5.77 -0.85
CA GLU A 455 -20.02 4.63 -0.65
C GLU A 455 -18.99 4.90 0.47
N TYR A 456 -18.54 6.16 0.63
CA TYR A 456 -17.60 6.53 1.69
C TYR A 456 -18.21 6.54 3.09
N LEU A 457 -19.54 6.65 3.23
CA LEU A 457 -20.26 6.70 4.51
C LEU A 457 -21.66 6.05 4.37
N PRO A 458 -21.72 4.73 4.12
CA PRO A 458 -22.97 4.06 3.82
C PRO A 458 -23.86 3.97 5.06
N ILE A 459 -25.17 3.87 4.84
CA ILE A 459 -26.13 3.40 5.85
C ILE A 459 -26.56 2.02 5.40
N PHE A 460 -26.60 1.04 6.30
CA PHE A 460 -27.02 -0.32 5.98
C PHE A 460 -28.14 -0.73 6.96
N ASP A 461 -29.27 -1.20 6.43
CA ASP A 461 -30.47 -1.56 7.20
C ASP A 461 -30.82 -0.49 8.26
N ASN A 462 -30.98 0.77 7.84
CA ASN A 462 -31.26 1.94 8.70
C ASN A 462 -30.23 2.19 9.83
N GLY A 463 -29.06 1.55 9.82
CA GLY A 463 -28.07 1.66 10.89
C GLY A 463 -28.49 0.96 12.20
N ASP A 464 -29.36 -0.07 12.10
CA ASP A 464 -29.95 -0.80 13.23
C ASP A 464 -28.92 -1.64 14.02
N GLN A 465 -27.90 -2.17 13.32
CA GLN A 465 -26.84 -3.02 13.87
C GLN A 465 -25.44 -2.44 13.61
N VAL A 466 -25.18 -1.96 12.39
CA VAL A 466 -23.89 -1.43 11.95
C VAL A 466 -23.99 0.06 11.62
N ARG A 467 -22.98 0.84 12.04
CA ARG A 467 -22.84 2.25 11.66
C ARG A 467 -21.46 2.49 11.06
N PHE A 468 -21.44 3.24 9.96
CA PHE A 468 -20.21 3.69 9.32
C PHE A 468 -19.96 5.12 9.73
N ILE A 469 -18.74 5.39 10.21
CA ILE A 469 -18.34 6.70 10.70
C ILE A 469 -17.04 7.13 10.03
N MET A 470 -16.98 8.41 9.68
CA MET A 470 -15.72 9.12 9.47
C MET A 470 -15.39 9.85 10.77
N ASP A 471 -16.35 10.66 11.24
CA ASP A 471 -16.24 11.43 12.45
C ASP A 471 -17.12 10.86 13.58
N PRO A 472 -16.83 11.17 14.86
CA PRO A 472 -17.66 10.72 15.97
C PRO A 472 -19.10 11.24 15.96
N ALA A 473 -19.39 12.29 15.17
CA ALA A 473 -20.75 12.78 14.97
C ALA A 473 -21.60 11.82 14.12
N ASP A 474 -20.98 11.00 13.27
CA ASP A 474 -21.68 10.00 12.45
C ASP A 474 -22.23 8.84 13.28
N LEU A 475 -21.82 8.68 14.55
CA LEU A 475 -22.40 7.69 15.47
C LEU A 475 -23.91 7.91 15.69
N ASP A 476 -24.40 9.14 15.52
CA ASP A 476 -25.84 9.49 15.57
C ASP A 476 -26.56 9.34 14.22
N ARG A 477 -25.87 8.85 13.16
CA ARG A 477 -26.44 8.69 11.82
C ARG A 477 -26.90 7.23 11.58
N PRO A 478 -28.15 7.02 11.08
CA PRO A 478 -29.22 8.00 10.87
C PRO A 478 -29.90 8.45 12.17
N ALA A 479 -30.27 9.73 12.19
CA ALA A 479 -30.79 10.41 13.37
C ALA A 479 -32.08 9.79 13.91
N GLY A 480 -32.11 9.54 15.21
CA GLY A 480 -33.29 9.02 15.92
C GLY A 480 -33.53 7.51 15.80
N GLN A 481 -32.72 6.76 15.04
CA GLN A 481 -32.83 5.31 15.01
C GLN A 481 -32.21 4.66 16.25
N PRO A 482 -32.94 3.77 16.96
CA PRO A 482 -32.40 2.99 18.06
C PRO A 482 -31.26 2.07 17.59
N TRP A 483 -30.18 1.98 18.36
CA TRP A 483 -29.08 1.07 18.05
C TRP A 483 -29.14 -0.16 18.95
N THR A 484 -29.43 -1.31 18.34
CA THR A 484 -29.65 -2.58 19.04
C THR A 484 -28.37 -3.14 19.68
N LYS A 485 -28.46 -4.18 20.52
CA LYS A 485 -27.28 -4.83 21.13
C LYS A 485 -26.42 -5.51 20.04
N GLY A 486 -25.13 -5.69 20.34
CA GLY A 486 -24.18 -6.21 19.34
C GLY A 486 -23.86 -5.12 18.31
N ARG A 487 -23.44 -3.95 18.82
CA ARG A 487 -23.22 -2.72 18.04
C ARG A 487 -21.91 -2.82 17.24
N ILE A 488 -21.98 -2.60 15.93
CA ILE A 488 -20.84 -2.73 15.03
C ILE A 488 -20.51 -1.35 14.45
N VAL A 489 -19.25 -0.95 14.51
CA VAL A 489 -18.76 0.28 13.87
C VAL A 489 -17.71 -0.07 12.83
N TYR A 490 -17.90 0.42 11.61
CA TYR A 490 -16.82 0.62 10.65
C TYR A 490 -16.37 2.08 10.74
N LEU A 491 -15.09 2.29 11.01
CA LEU A 491 -14.46 3.60 11.10
C LEU A 491 -13.52 3.76 9.89
N GLN A 492 -13.86 4.67 8.97
CA GLN A 492 -13.20 4.79 7.67
C GLN A 492 -13.17 6.24 7.19
N HIS A 493 -12.07 6.66 6.57
CA HIS A 493 -11.94 8.00 5.99
C HIS A 493 -12.08 7.97 4.47
N PRO A 494 -12.78 8.94 3.85
CA PRO A 494 -12.83 9.06 2.39
C PRO A 494 -11.45 9.28 1.76
N SER A 495 -10.50 9.87 2.49
CA SER A 495 -9.10 9.95 2.06
C SER A 495 -8.23 8.70 2.33
N ASP A 496 -8.76 7.60 2.87
CA ASP A 496 -7.95 6.41 3.20
C ASP A 496 -7.64 5.51 1.97
N PRO A 497 -6.40 5.55 1.42
CA PRO A 497 -6.04 4.71 0.28
C PRO A 497 -6.01 3.21 0.61
N ILE A 498 -5.94 2.82 1.89
CA ILE A 498 -5.97 1.41 2.31
C ILE A 498 -7.38 0.82 2.13
N SER A 499 -8.42 1.63 2.34
CA SER A 499 -9.82 1.26 2.09
C SER A 499 -10.16 1.28 0.60
N TRP A 500 -9.78 2.34 -0.10
CA TRP A 500 -10.25 2.60 -1.46
C TRP A 500 -9.42 1.96 -2.58
N TRP A 501 -8.23 1.42 -2.28
CA TRP A 501 -7.45 0.70 -3.28
C TRP A 501 -8.05 -0.68 -3.60
N SER A 502 -8.46 -0.88 -4.85
CA SER A 502 -8.82 -2.18 -5.41
C SER A 502 -8.17 -2.35 -6.80
N PRO A 503 -7.84 -3.58 -7.23
CA PRO A 503 -7.55 -3.90 -8.63
C PRO A 503 -8.60 -3.39 -9.62
N ASP A 504 -9.86 -3.25 -9.20
CA ASP A 504 -10.96 -2.78 -10.04
C ASP A 504 -10.73 -1.35 -10.57
N LEU A 505 -10.01 -0.50 -9.81
CA LEU A 505 -9.61 0.87 -10.19
C LEU A 505 -8.85 0.94 -11.53
N LEU A 506 -8.31 -0.18 -12.03
CA LEU A 506 -7.69 -0.26 -13.35
C LEU A 506 -8.68 0.01 -14.49
N PHE A 507 -9.93 -0.43 -14.35
CA PHE A 507 -10.91 -0.52 -15.45
C PHE A 507 -12.30 0.01 -15.10
N ASP A 508 -12.67 0.04 -13.83
CA ASP A 508 -13.94 0.52 -13.34
C ASP A 508 -13.77 1.75 -12.44
N GLU A 509 -14.63 2.74 -12.66
CA GLU A 509 -14.79 3.88 -11.75
C GLU A 509 -15.57 3.41 -10.50
N PRO A 510 -15.10 3.68 -9.27
CA PRO A 510 -15.83 3.32 -8.05
C PRO A 510 -16.91 4.37 -7.72
N ASP A 511 -17.89 4.02 -6.89
CA ASP A 511 -18.98 4.94 -6.57
C ASP A 511 -18.50 6.14 -5.74
N TRP A 512 -17.48 6.00 -4.89
CA TRP A 512 -16.82 7.11 -4.19
C TRP A 512 -16.15 8.13 -5.14
N LEU A 513 -15.96 7.78 -6.42
CA LEU A 513 -15.58 8.72 -7.50
C LEU A 513 -16.73 9.13 -8.44
N ARG A 514 -17.91 8.50 -8.36
CA ARG A 514 -19.13 8.95 -9.08
C ARG A 514 -20.03 9.87 -8.25
N GLU A 515 -20.09 9.60 -6.95
CA GLU A 515 -20.92 10.28 -5.97
C GLU A 515 -20.23 11.56 -5.45
N GLN A 516 -20.88 12.26 -4.52
CA GLN A 516 -20.25 13.40 -3.84
C GLN A 516 -19.00 12.94 -3.07
N ARG A 517 -17.90 13.69 -3.17
CA ARG A 517 -16.67 13.41 -2.41
C ARG A 517 -16.91 13.57 -0.92
N GLY A 518 -16.21 12.76 -0.12
CA GLY A 518 -16.14 12.98 1.31
C GLY A 518 -15.35 14.25 1.65
N PRO A 519 -15.54 14.80 2.86
CA PRO A 519 -15.09 16.16 3.19
C PRO A 519 -13.56 16.34 3.25
N ASP A 520 -12.78 15.25 3.27
CA ASP A 520 -11.31 15.24 3.23
C ASP A 520 -10.74 14.89 1.84
N VAL A 521 -11.57 14.82 0.79
CA VAL A 521 -11.15 14.55 -0.60
C VAL A 521 -11.56 15.72 -1.50
N LEU A 522 -10.60 16.25 -2.29
CA LEU A 522 -10.89 17.34 -3.21
C LEU A 522 -11.93 16.96 -4.27
N ASP A 523 -12.91 17.84 -4.51
CA ASP A 523 -13.94 17.72 -5.57
C ASP A 523 -13.34 17.50 -6.98
N SER A 524 -12.12 17.99 -7.22
CA SER A 524 -11.39 17.82 -8.48
C SER A 524 -10.78 16.42 -8.67
N THR A 525 -10.81 15.56 -7.65
CA THR A 525 -10.33 14.17 -7.72
C THR A 525 -11.22 13.37 -8.66
N THR A 526 -10.68 12.93 -9.80
CA THR A 526 -11.42 12.30 -10.90
C THR A 526 -10.80 10.94 -11.22
N TRP A 527 -11.63 9.97 -11.60
CA TRP A 527 -11.14 8.66 -12.04
C TRP A 527 -10.51 8.73 -13.43
N PHE A 528 -9.31 8.16 -13.54
CA PHE A 528 -8.61 7.93 -14.79
C PHE A 528 -8.20 6.44 -14.84
N PRO A 529 -8.64 5.68 -15.86
CA PRO A 529 -8.30 4.26 -15.98
C PRO A 529 -6.80 4.02 -15.86
N ILE A 530 -6.40 2.99 -15.11
CA ILE A 530 -5.02 2.61 -14.78
C ILE A 530 -4.26 3.64 -13.91
N LEU A 531 -4.50 4.94 -14.08
CA LEU A 531 -3.81 6.00 -13.36
C LEU A 531 -4.30 6.19 -11.93
N THR A 532 -5.61 6.11 -11.68
CA THR A 532 -6.15 6.18 -10.30
C THR A 532 -5.63 5.01 -9.47
N PHE A 533 -5.58 3.80 -10.04
CA PHE A 533 -4.94 2.63 -9.40
C PHE A 533 -3.48 2.91 -8.99
N LEU A 534 -2.68 3.53 -9.86
CA LEU A 534 -1.29 3.88 -9.57
C LEU A 534 -1.16 5.01 -8.52
N GLN A 535 -2.01 6.02 -8.60
CA GLN A 535 -2.02 7.16 -7.68
C GLN A 535 -2.42 6.72 -6.26
N VAL A 536 -3.53 6.00 -6.11
CA VAL A 536 -3.99 5.47 -4.82
C VAL A 536 -2.98 4.46 -4.27
N ALA A 537 -2.36 3.60 -5.10
CA ALA A 537 -1.30 2.69 -4.65
C ALA A 537 -0.08 3.42 -4.06
N ALA A 538 0.26 4.61 -4.56
CA ALA A 538 1.34 5.41 -4.02
C ALA A 538 0.93 6.15 -2.75
N ASP A 539 -0.33 6.57 -2.65
CA ASP A 539 -0.89 7.20 -1.45
C ASP A 539 -0.88 6.21 -0.26
N MET A 540 -1.07 4.90 -0.49
CA MET A 540 -0.94 3.86 0.56
C MET A 540 0.38 3.95 1.34
N ALA A 541 1.48 4.34 0.70
CA ALA A 541 2.81 4.41 1.32
C ALA A 541 2.98 5.58 2.32
N VAL A 542 2.10 6.58 2.27
CA VAL A 542 2.04 7.73 3.19
C VAL A 542 0.73 7.78 3.97
N SER A 543 -0.02 6.67 3.97
CA SER A 543 -1.38 6.58 4.53
C SER A 543 -1.49 6.94 6.01
N VAL A 544 -0.41 6.83 6.77
CA VAL A 544 -0.34 7.16 8.21
C VAL A 544 0.39 8.47 8.50
N ASP A 545 1.06 9.07 7.50
CA ASP A 545 1.86 10.29 7.63
C ASP A 545 0.99 11.55 7.45
N VAL A 546 -0.23 11.52 8.01
CA VAL A 546 -1.23 12.59 7.96
C VAL A 546 -1.87 12.80 9.34
N PRO A 547 -2.42 14.00 9.64
CA PRO A 547 -3.13 14.25 10.88
C PRO A 547 -4.32 13.31 11.10
N ASP A 548 -4.72 13.18 12.36
CA ASP A 548 -5.92 12.44 12.76
C ASP A 548 -7.18 13.00 12.08
N GLY A 549 -8.08 12.13 11.65
CA GLY A 549 -9.24 12.49 10.82
C GLY A 549 -8.98 12.43 9.31
N HIS A 550 -7.76 12.08 8.89
CA HIS A 550 -7.38 11.87 7.49
C HIS A 550 -6.65 10.54 7.29
N GLY A 551 -6.65 10.04 6.06
CA GLY A 551 -5.99 8.80 5.66
C GLY A 551 -6.29 7.63 6.61
N HIS A 552 -5.25 6.86 6.91
CA HIS A 552 -5.31 5.69 7.78
C HIS A 552 -4.93 6.04 9.24
N ASN A 553 -5.43 7.17 9.77
CA ASN A 553 -5.15 7.67 11.12
C ASN A 553 -6.43 8.08 11.88
N TYR A 554 -6.83 7.26 12.85
CA TYR A 554 -8.20 7.13 13.35
C TYR A 554 -8.37 7.35 14.87
N LEU A 555 -7.34 7.85 15.54
CA LEU A 555 -7.17 7.84 16.99
C LEU A 555 -8.31 8.54 17.76
N ALA A 556 -8.78 9.73 17.34
CA ALA A 556 -9.77 10.46 18.14
C ALA A 556 -11.19 9.87 18.09
N ALA A 557 -11.51 9.07 17.06
CA ALA A 557 -12.82 8.43 16.93
C ALA A 557 -12.93 7.13 17.73
N ILE A 558 -11.83 6.38 17.90
CA ILE A 558 -11.79 5.09 18.62
C ILE A 558 -12.47 5.11 20.00
N PRO A 559 -12.13 6.01 20.95
CA PRO A 559 -12.77 5.99 22.28
C PRO A 559 -14.24 6.44 22.25
N LYS A 560 -14.65 7.24 21.26
CA LYS A 560 -16.07 7.63 21.11
C LYS A 560 -16.90 6.48 20.54
N ALA A 561 -16.35 5.76 19.56
CA ALA A 561 -16.95 4.53 19.04
C ALA A 561 -17.08 3.48 20.15
N TRP A 562 -16.02 3.21 20.92
CA TRP A 562 -16.10 2.26 22.04
C TRP A 562 -17.13 2.65 23.11
N ALA A 563 -17.23 3.93 23.47
CA ALA A 563 -18.22 4.40 24.43
C ALA A 563 -19.66 4.12 23.95
N GLN A 564 -19.94 4.30 22.65
CA GLN A 564 -21.25 3.97 22.06
C GLN A 564 -21.47 2.47 21.87
N ILE A 565 -20.44 1.70 21.50
CA ILE A 565 -20.56 0.24 21.34
C ILE A 565 -20.86 -0.43 22.68
N LEU A 566 -20.09 -0.09 23.72
CA LEU A 566 -20.07 -0.83 24.99
C LEU A 566 -20.99 -0.26 26.07
N GLU A 567 -21.45 0.98 25.95
CA GLU A 567 -22.22 1.72 26.98
C GLU A 567 -21.67 1.49 28.41
N PRO A 568 -20.42 1.93 28.71
CA PRO A 568 -19.78 1.59 29.99
C PRO A 568 -20.51 2.29 31.16
N PRO A 569 -20.85 1.58 32.26
CA PRO A 569 -21.65 2.14 33.34
C PRO A 569 -21.00 3.37 33.99
N GLY A 570 -21.64 4.53 33.83
CA GLY A 570 -21.20 5.81 34.38
C GLY A 570 -20.09 6.52 33.60
N TRP A 571 -19.75 6.05 32.40
CA TRP A 571 -18.81 6.74 31.50
C TRP A 571 -19.51 7.85 30.73
N THR A 572 -18.87 9.02 30.64
CA THR A 572 -19.43 10.22 30.01
C THR A 572 -18.61 10.67 28.80
N ASN A 573 -19.17 11.59 27.99
CA ASN A 573 -18.42 12.24 26.91
C ASN A 573 -17.26 13.10 27.46
N GLU A 574 -17.36 13.64 28.68
CA GLU A 574 -16.26 14.36 29.34
C GLU A 574 -15.10 13.43 29.67
N ASP A 575 -15.38 12.20 30.10
CA ASP A 575 -14.34 11.17 30.32
C ASP A 575 -13.64 10.80 29.02
N THR A 576 -14.40 10.63 27.92
CA THR A 576 -13.80 10.42 26.59
C THR A 576 -12.90 11.59 26.17
N ILE A 577 -13.30 12.83 26.39
CA ILE A 577 -12.47 14.02 26.08
C ILE A 577 -11.21 14.06 26.96
N ARG A 578 -11.32 13.73 28.25
CA ARG A 578 -10.18 13.60 29.18
C ARG A 578 -9.21 12.48 28.80
N LEU A 579 -9.71 11.41 28.18
CA LEU A 579 -8.94 10.24 27.79
C LEU A 579 -8.07 10.50 26.55
N LEU A 580 -8.57 11.27 25.57
CA LEU A 580 -7.90 11.48 24.28
C LEU A 580 -6.40 11.83 24.37
N PRO A 581 -5.94 12.77 25.23
CA PRO A 581 -4.51 13.10 25.34
C PRO A 581 -3.62 12.02 25.96
N ARG A 582 -4.20 10.92 26.47
CA ARG A 582 -3.48 9.77 27.04
C ARG A 582 -3.37 8.59 26.06
N LEU A 583 -4.08 8.62 24.94
CA LEU A 583 -4.06 7.53 23.96
C LEU A 583 -2.89 7.70 22.98
N THR A 584 -2.23 6.58 22.65
CA THR A 584 -1.27 6.48 21.55
C THR A 584 -1.70 5.40 20.57
N ARG A 585 -1.27 5.51 19.32
CA ARG A 585 -1.46 4.48 18.30
C ARG A 585 -0.56 3.26 18.55
N ASP A 586 0.67 3.52 19.03
CA ASP A 586 1.75 2.56 19.28
C ASP A 586 2.09 2.42 20.79
#